data_AF-A0A537IAQ3-F1
#
_entry.id   AF-A0A537IAQ3-F1
#
_cell.length_a   1.000
_cell.length_b   1.000
_cell.length_c   1.000
_cell.angle_alpha   90.00
_cell.angle_beta   90.00
_cell.angle_gamma   90.00
#
_symmetry.space_group_name_H-M   'P 1'
#
loop_
_entity.id
_entity.type
_entity.pdbx_description
1 polymer ?
#
loop_
_entity_poly.entity_id
_entity_poly.type
_entity_poly.pdbx_seq_one_letter_code
_entity_poly.pdbx_strand_id
1 'polypeptide(L)'
;VDKVSDFWSAIWDYTGIVCSRRFETVVDDLAKFPGARWFSGARLNFAQNLLRQRDETIALVSRTEEGRLSQTSYSDLFRRVGSLG
;
A
#
# COMPACT_ATOMS: atom_id res chain seq x y z
N VAL A 1 21.97 9.01 -11.40
CA VAL A 1 21.05 7.86 -11.20
C VAL A 1 20.20 7.82 -12.43
N ASP A 2 20.57 7.00 -13.40
CA ASP A 2 20.25 7.33 -14.80
C ASP A 2 18.95 6.68 -15.29
N LYS A 3 18.25 5.95 -14.40
CA LYS A 3 17.02 5.19 -14.73
C LYS A 3 16.02 5.11 -13.57
N VAL A 4 15.70 6.25 -12.95
CA VAL A 4 14.76 6.31 -11.81
C VAL A 4 13.37 5.79 -12.19
N SER A 5 12.85 6.15 -13.36
CA SER A 5 11.54 5.68 -13.83
C SER A 5 11.50 4.17 -14.02
N ASP A 6 12.52 3.58 -14.64
CA ASP A 6 12.60 2.13 -14.84
C ASP A 6 12.69 1.40 -13.50
N PHE A 7 13.49 1.92 -12.57
CA PHE A 7 13.62 1.36 -11.22
C PHE A 7 12.27 1.32 -10.49
N TRP A 8 11.54 2.43 -10.47
CA TRP A 8 10.26 2.51 -9.77
C TRP A 8 9.14 1.75 -10.49
N SER A 9 9.19 1.66 -11.82
CA SER A 9 8.32 0.75 -12.57
C SER A 9 8.58 -0.70 -12.18
N ALA A 10 9.84 -1.11 -12.06
CA ALA A 10 10.19 -2.47 -11.64
C ALA A 10 9.77 -2.76 -10.19
N ILE A 11 9.90 -1.79 -9.28
CA ILE A 11 9.40 -1.92 -7.90
C ILE A 11 7.88 -2.12 -7.86
N TRP A 12 7.14 -1.39 -8.69
CA TRP A 12 5.69 -1.56 -8.80
C TRP A 12 5.32 -3.00 -9.18
N ASP A 13 6.02 -3.56 -10.16
CA ASP A 13 5.79 -4.94 -10.62
C ASP A 13 6.23 -5.97 -9.58
N TYR A 14 7.41 -5.78 -8.98
CA TYR A 14 7.96 -6.67 -7.98
C TYR A 14 7.08 -6.77 -6.72
N THR A 15 6.56 -5.65 -6.25
CA THR A 15 5.64 -5.60 -5.08
C THR A 15 4.24 -6.11 -5.41
N GLY A 16 3.94 -6.30 -6.70
CA GLY A 16 2.67 -6.79 -7.20
C GLY A 16 1.51 -5.87 -6.86
N ILE A 17 1.66 -4.54 -6.95
CA ILE A 17 0.59 -3.56 -6.62
C ILE A 17 -0.73 -3.91 -7.34
N VAL A 18 -1.81 -4.02 -6.58
CA VAL A 18 -3.16 -4.27 -7.06
C VAL A 18 -3.79 -2.92 -7.37
N CYS A 19 -4.13 -2.72 -8.63
CA CYS A 19 -4.69 -1.48 -9.14
C CYS A 19 -5.82 -1.80 -10.14
N SER A 20 -6.78 -0.87 -10.27
CA SER A 20 -7.80 -0.95 -11.31
C SER A 20 -7.36 -0.25 -12.60
N ARG A 21 -6.40 0.66 -12.50
CA ARG A 21 -5.71 1.29 -13.65
C ARG A 21 -4.24 1.43 -13.31
N ARG A 22 -3.36 0.99 -14.23
CA ARG A 22 -1.92 1.17 -14.11
C ARG A 22 -1.55 2.63 -14.39
N PHE A 23 -0.43 3.09 -13.84
CA PHE A 23 0.12 4.41 -14.16
C PHE A 23 0.44 4.55 -15.65
N GLU A 24 0.39 5.78 -16.14
CA GLU A 24 0.85 6.17 -17.48
C GLU A 24 2.29 6.70 -17.42
N THR A 25 2.60 7.44 -16.35
CA THR A 25 3.93 8.01 -16.11
C THR A 25 4.35 7.75 -14.68
N VAL A 26 5.55 7.19 -14.49
CA VAL A 26 6.13 6.86 -13.17
C VAL A 26 6.43 8.13 -12.36
N VAL A 27 7.03 9.12 -13.00
CA VAL A 27 7.33 10.43 -12.40
C VAL A 27 7.40 11.47 -13.51
N ASP A 28 6.84 12.66 -13.31
CA ASP A 28 6.83 13.71 -14.32
C ASP A 28 8.13 14.53 -14.32
N ASP A 29 8.58 15.02 -13.16
CA ASP A 29 9.78 15.83 -13.04
C ASP A 29 10.52 15.55 -11.73
N LEU A 30 11.68 14.92 -11.83
CA LEU A 30 12.53 14.57 -10.69
C LEU A 30 13.23 15.77 -10.05
N ALA A 31 13.34 16.89 -10.77
CA ALA A 31 13.94 18.11 -10.23
C ALA A 31 12.92 18.91 -9.39
N LYS A 32 11.62 18.58 -9.45
CA LYS A 32 10.58 19.21 -8.62
C LYS A 32 10.49 18.55 -7.24
N PHE A 33 11.21 19.12 -6.28
CA PHE A 33 11.09 18.72 -4.88
C PHE A 33 10.82 19.93 -3.98
N PRO A 34 9.61 20.11 -3.41
CA PRO A 34 8.36 19.32 -3.54
C PRO A 34 7.56 19.62 -4.84
N GLY A 35 6.66 18.70 -5.23
CA GLY A 35 5.69 18.90 -6.33
C GLY A 35 5.71 17.87 -7.45
N ALA A 36 6.71 16.99 -7.50
CA ALA A 36 6.74 15.85 -8.42
C ALA A 36 5.49 14.96 -8.25
N ARG A 37 4.86 14.58 -9.37
CA ARG A 37 3.73 13.65 -9.38
C ARG A 37 4.22 12.27 -9.74
N TRP A 38 4.00 11.33 -8.82
CA TRP A 38 4.37 9.94 -8.99
C TRP A 38 3.19 9.08 -9.44
N PHE A 39 3.46 8.12 -10.31
CA PHE A 39 2.51 7.12 -10.81
C PHE A 39 1.20 7.73 -11.35
N SER A 40 1.31 8.87 -12.03
CA SER A 40 0.14 9.57 -12.58
C SER A 40 -0.66 8.68 -13.53
N GLY A 41 -1.98 8.77 -13.46
CA GLY A 41 -2.91 7.89 -14.18
C GLY A 41 -3.26 6.60 -13.44
N ALA A 42 -2.48 6.18 -12.43
CA ALA A 42 -2.82 5.00 -11.65
C ALA A 42 -4.08 5.21 -10.80
N ARG A 43 -4.88 4.16 -10.68
CA ARG A 43 -6.00 4.09 -9.74
C ARG A 43 -5.88 2.82 -8.93
N LEU A 44 -5.77 2.96 -7.61
CA LEU A 44 -5.67 1.86 -6.66
C LEU A 44 -6.43 2.20 -5.39
N ASN A 45 -6.65 1.17 -4.56
CA ASN A 45 -7.15 1.33 -3.21
C ASN A 45 -6.07 0.89 -2.21
N PHE A 46 -5.70 1.77 -1.29
CA PHE A 46 -4.64 1.50 -0.33
C PHE A 46 -4.98 0.35 0.63
N ALA A 47 -6.20 0.34 1.19
CA ALA A 47 -6.66 -0.72 2.10
C ALA A 47 -6.69 -2.08 1.41
N GLN A 48 -7.10 -2.15 0.14
CA GLN A 48 -7.05 -3.37 -0.65
C GLN A 48 -5.61 -3.90 -0.78
N ASN A 49 -4.63 -3.01 -0.92
CA ASN A 49 -3.23 -3.39 -1.04
C ASN A 49 -2.63 -3.89 0.27
N LEU A 50 -3.04 -3.32 1.41
CA LEU A 50 -2.61 -3.77 2.73
C LEU A 50 -3.32 -5.04 3.20
N LEU A 51 -4.59 -5.23 2.85
CA LEU A 51 -5.46 -6.30 3.35
C LEU A 51 -5.73 -7.38 2.30
N ARG A 52 -4.69 -7.69 1.50
CA ARG A 52 -4.77 -8.75 0.48
C ARG A 52 -4.78 -10.14 1.09
N GLN A 53 -4.02 -10.31 2.16
CA GLN A 53 -4.09 -11.50 3.00
C GLN A 53 -5.40 -11.43 3.78
N ARG A 54 -6.12 -12.55 3.83
CA ARG A 54 -7.43 -12.66 4.49
C ARG A 54 -7.52 -13.94 5.32
N ASP A 55 -6.37 -14.42 5.78
CA ASP A 55 -6.24 -15.62 6.60
C ASP A 55 -6.16 -15.26 8.09
N GLU A 56 -5.93 -16.28 8.92
CA GLU A 56 -5.85 -16.13 10.37
C GLU A 56 -4.45 -15.75 10.87
N THR A 57 -3.51 -15.42 9.97
CA THR A 57 -2.19 -14.91 10.36
C THR A 57 -2.34 -13.56 11.07
N ILE A 58 -1.52 -13.33 12.10
CA ILE A 58 -1.57 -12.09 12.88
C ILE A 58 -1.12 -10.91 12.02
N ALA A 59 -2.00 -9.92 11.85
CA ALA A 59 -1.75 -8.68 11.11
C ALA A 59 -1.31 -7.54 12.02
N LEU A 60 -1.88 -7.46 13.22
CA LEU A 60 -1.59 -6.40 14.19
C LEU A 60 -1.40 -7.00 15.58
N VAL A 61 -0.30 -6.59 16.23
CA VAL A 61 -0.09 -6.80 17.66
C VAL A 61 -0.15 -5.43 18.32
N SER A 62 -1.14 -5.22 19.19
CA SER A 62 -1.31 -3.96 19.93
C SER A 62 -1.07 -4.18 21.42
N ARG A 63 -0.54 -3.16 22.08
CA ARG A 63 -0.30 -3.12 23.52
C ARG A 63 -0.85 -1.81 24.07
N THR A 64 -1.64 -1.88 25.14
CA THR A 64 -2.13 -0.69 25.84
C THR A 64 -1.16 -0.27 26.96
N GLU A 65 -1.33 0.93 27.49
CA GLU A 65 -0.52 1.46 28.59
C GLU A 65 -0.64 0.61 29.87
N GLU A 66 -1.78 -0.06 30.07
CA GLU A 66 -1.99 -1.03 31.16
C GLU A 66 -1.32 -2.39 30.89
N GLY A 67 -0.57 -2.52 29.79
CA GLY A 67 0.18 -3.72 29.42
C GLY A 67 -0.64 -4.82 28.74
N ARG A 68 -1.93 -4.59 28.44
CA ARG A 68 -2.78 -5.59 27.77
C ARG A 68 -2.32 -5.79 26.33
N LEU A 69 -2.01 -7.03 25.97
CA LEU A 69 -1.69 -7.44 24.60
C LEU A 69 -2.96 -7.88 23.86
N SER A 70 -3.12 -7.42 22.62
CA SER A 70 -4.16 -7.92 21.71
C SER A 70 -3.53 -8.23 20.36
N GLN A 71 -4.00 -9.31 19.74
CA GLN A 71 -3.59 -9.74 18.42
C GLN A 71 -4.82 -9.73 17.52
N THR A 72 -4.70 -9.19 16.31
CA THR A 72 -5.78 -9.15 15.32
C THR A 72 -5.29 -9.85 14.06
N SER A 73 -6.04 -10.84 13.58
CA SER A 73 -5.71 -11.54 12.33
C SER A 73 -6.02 -10.67 11.11
N TYR A 74 -5.48 -11.05 9.94
CA TYR A 74 -5.80 -10.40 8.68
C TYR A 74 -7.29 -10.48 8.34
N SER A 75 -7.94 -11.62 8.58
CA SER A 75 -9.38 -11.81 8.35
C SER A 75 -10.22 -10.85 9.21
N ASP A 76 -9.88 -10.70 10.50
CA ASP A 76 -10.56 -9.79 11.41
C ASP A 76 -10.30 -8.33 11.08
N LEU A 77 -9.06 -7.98 10.73
CA LEU A 77 -8.72 -6.62 10.33
C LEU A 77 -9.47 -6.22 9.06
N PHE A 78 -9.59 -7.13 8.10
CA PHE A 78 -10.37 -6.91 6.87
C PHE A 78 -11.84 -6.62 7.17
N ARG A 79 -12.49 -7.45 8.00
CA ARG A 79 -13.90 -7.23 8.40
C ARG A 79 -14.09 -5.87 9.08
N ARG A 80 -13.19 -5.51 10.00
CA ARG A 80 -13.24 -4.23 10.74
C ARG A 80 -13.10 -3.02 9.83
N VAL A 81 -12.13 -3.04 8.92
CA VAL A 81 -11.93 -1.93 7.96
C VAL A 81 -13.09 -1.82 6.99
N GLY A 82 -13.66 -2.94 6.54
CA GLY A 82 -14.83 -2.95 5.67
C GLY A 82 -16.12 -2.43 6.32
N SER A 83 -16.28 -2.59 7.64
CA SER A 83 -17.46 -2.08 8.37
C SER A 83 -17.44 -0.58 8.68
N LEU A 84 -16.30 0.09 8.45
CA LEU A 84 -16.11 1.52 8.73
C LEU A 84 -16.36 2.42 7.51
N GLY A 85 -16.71 1.85 6.36
CA GLY A 85 -16.90 2.55 5.08
C GLY A 85 -18.34 2.65 4.62
#